data_AF-A0A8H3YKP9-F1
#
_entry.id   AF-A0A8H3YKP9-F1
#
_cell.length_a   1.000
_cell.length_b   1.000
_cell.length_c   1.000
_cell.angle_alpha   90.00
_cell.angle_beta   90.00
_cell.angle_gamma   90.00
#
_symmetry.space_group_name_H-M   'P 1'
#
loop_
_entity.id
_entity.type
_entity.pdbx_description
1 polymer ?
#
loop_
_entity_poly.entity_id
_entity_poly.type
_entity_poly.pdbx_seq_one_letter_code
_entity_poly.pdbx_strand_id
1 'polypeptide(L)'
;MRSSETAGTSETVRSSETMRSSETVRSSETVRSSETVQSSETVQSSEHVCGLCAWDFNGGESPLPPIATRLVGSPNRRISLAVGRIAEFRWNAPCRRSISKFSSSLGPKLGKKYKALVVGAGPAGIAVVGNLLAHKQAPILWVDHKFSGGRLNEYYREVPSNTKVKRFVMYAEGVEPFRTIAERAEKPNAFTHLKELDQEDTCHIAEAADLCIMLTKGLDESKGVDKQFGSVSSADWSDSNQWTIDIDPLDEDVSVPVSISSDLLVLCTGSNPISTPLPITGLKKLELDPALKPSHLKQVLSPDEELTVAVIGASHSAILVLRNLYNLASSTHPQLRIRWFTRHPLRYAEERDGWILRDNTGLKGDVAV
;
A
#
# COMPACT_ATOMS: atom_id res chain seq x y z
N MET A 1 -57.30 14.51 -29.61
CA MET A 1 -58.54 15.20 -29.14
C MET A 1 -58.62 14.96 -27.64
N ARG A 2 -58.78 15.92 -26.74
CA ARG A 2 -58.87 17.38 -26.80
C ARG A 2 -58.78 17.84 -25.33
N SER A 3 -57.88 18.78 -25.05
CA SER A 3 -57.97 19.93 -24.12
C SER A 3 -58.42 19.68 -22.66
N SER A 4 -57.61 19.91 -21.62
CA SER A 4 -57.08 21.19 -21.09
C SER A 4 -58.16 22.20 -20.68
N GLU A 5 -58.24 22.54 -19.39
CA GLU A 5 -58.34 23.93 -18.93
C GLU A 5 -58.01 24.08 -17.44
N THR A 6 -57.60 25.29 -17.10
CA THR A 6 -56.66 25.70 -16.05
C THR A 6 -57.18 26.98 -15.38
N ALA A 7 -56.48 27.43 -14.32
CA ALA A 7 -56.55 28.73 -13.64
C ALA A 7 -57.64 28.83 -12.56
N GLY A 8 -57.38 29.25 -11.32
CA GLY A 8 -56.60 30.39 -10.78
C GLY A 8 -57.59 31.14 -9.86
N THR A 9 -57.29 31.78 -8.72
CA THR A 9 -56.13 32.54 -8.25
C THR A 9 -56.34 32.94 -6.78
N SER A 10 -55.22 33.12 -6.05
CA SER A 10 -54.90 34.21 -5.11
C SER A 10 -55.84 34.58 -3.93
N GLU A 11 -55.29 34.57 -2.71
CA GLU A 11 -55.31 35.76 -1.86
C GLU A 11 -54.12 35.84 -0.89
N THR A 12 -53.62 37.06 -0.72
CA THR A 12 -52.44 37.48 0.02
C THR A 12 -52.91 38.28 1.23
N VAL A 13 -52.32 38.07 2.43
CA VAL A 13 -52.38 39.08 3.50
C VAL A 13 -50.97 39.31 4.06
N ARG A 14 -50.55 40.57 3.90
CA ARG A 14 -49.38 41.24 4.47
C ARG A 14 -49.59 41.57 5.94
N SER A 15 -48.49 41.68 6.69
CA SER A 15 -48.08 42.83 7.52
C SER A 15 -46.64 42.55 8.01
N SER A 16 -45.59 43.21 7.49
CA SER A 16 -44.94 44.45 8.00
C SER A 16 -44.60 44.37 9.50
N GLU A 17 -43.36 44.54 9.95
CA GLU A 17 -42.58 45.78 9.89
C GLU A 17 -41.06 45.59 9.84
N THR A 18 -40.38 46.69 9.53
CA THR A 18 -39.01 46.87 9.04
C THR A 18 -38.17 47.69 10.03
N MET A 19 -36.84 47.68 9.83
CA MET A 19 -35.81 48.64 10.31
C MET A 19 -35.18 48.29 11.67
N ARG A 20 -33.86 48.42 11.92
CA ARG A 20 -32.79 49.20 11.27
C ARG A 20 -31.40 48.67 11.68
N SER A 21 -30.42 49.16 10.95
CA SER A 21 -29.02 48.74 10.79
C SER A 21 -28.03 48.99 11.95
N SER A 22 -26.84 48.39 11.74
CA SER A 22 -25.46 48.81 12.10
C SER A 22 -24.96 48.59 13.53
N GLU A 23 -23.93 47.75 13.71
CA GLU A 23 -22.53 48.18 13.90
C GLU A 23 -21.58 46.98 14.13
N THR A 24 -20.29 47.29 14.17
CA THR A 24 -19.13 46.52 13.73
C THR A 24 -18.23 46.16 14.92
N VAL A 25 -17.68 44.93 14.92
CA VAL A 25 -16.36 44.51 15.46
C VAL A 25 -16.14 44.24 16.97
N ARG A 26 -15.60 43.01 17.16
CA ARG A 26 -14.57 42.49 18.10
C ARG A 26 -14.97 41.80 19.41
N SER A 27 -14.52 40.52 19.44
CA SER A 27 -13.94 39.75 20.55
C SER A 27 -14.86 39.47 21.74
N SER A 28 -14.94 38.29 22.33
CA SER A 28 -14.04 37.13 22.35
C SER A 28 -14.75 36.11 23.22
N GLU A 29 -14.92 34.87 22.77
CA GLU A 29 -15.01 33.75 23.70
C GLU A 29 -14.66 32.45 22.96
N THR A 30 -13.53 31.90 23.36
CA THR A 30 -12.95 30.66 22.86
C THR A 30 -13.76 29.49 23.39
N VAL A 31 -14.75 29.03 22.61
CA VAL A 31 -15.34 27.70 22.83
C VAL A 31 -14.41 26.67 22.22
N ARG A 32 -13.72 25.98 23.13
CA ARG A 32 -12.76 24.92 22.88
C ARG A 32 -13.53 23.64 22.51
N SER A 33 -13.80 23.45 21.22
CA SER A 33 -14.30 22.17 20.71
C SER A 33 -13.13 21.29 20.32
N SER A 34 -12.66 20.52 21.30
CA SER A 34 -11.81 19.35 21.11
C SER A 34 -12.67 18.19 20.61
N GLU A 35 -12.74 18.02 19.30
CA GLU A 35 -13.09 16.73 18.69
C GLU A 35 -12.00 16.39 17.68
N THR A 36 -10.98 15.72 18.20
CA THR A 36 -9.97 15.03 17.43
C THR A 36 -10.66 13.85 16.76
N VAL A 37 -11.02 13.99 15.48
CA VAL A 37 -11.37 12.83 14.65
C VAL A 37 -10.10 12.02 14.46
N GLN A 38 -9.90 11.02 15.32
CA GLN A 38 -8.92 9.96 15.08
C GLN A 38 -9.38 9.18 13.85
N SER A 39 -8.81 9.51 12.70
CA SER A 39 -8.78 8.60 11.54
C SER A 39 -7.79 7.47 11.84
N SER A 40 -8.12 6.60 12.79
CA SER A 40 -7.42 5.35 13.00
C SER A 40 -8.02 4.33 12.04
N GLU A 41 -7.30 4.04 10.96
CA GLU A 41 -7.23 2.75 10.25
C GLU A 41 -6.54 3.00 8.90
N THR A 42 -5.21 3.05 8.95
CA THR A 42 -4.36 3.02 7.76
C THR A 42 -4.47 1.65 7.11
N VAL A 43 -4.58 1.58 5.77
CA VAL A 43 -4.40 0.34 5.00
C VAL A 43 -2.98 -0.17 5.27
N GLN A 44 -2.81 -1.04 6.26
CA GLN A 44 -1.53 -1.62 6.62
C GLN A 44 -1.24 -2.80 5.68
N SER A 45 -0.25 -2.65 4.81
CA SER A 45 0.50 -3.80 4.32
C SER A 45 1.36 -4.31 5.48
N SER A 46 0.83 -5.27 6.23
CA SER A 46 1.45 -5.78 7.46
C SER A 46 2.61 -6.73 7.15
N GLU A 47 3.85 -6.25 7.31
CA GLU A 47 5.02 -7.11 7.50
C GLU A 47 5.78 -6.66 8.76
N HIS A 48 6.03 -7.60 9.66
CA HIS A 48 6.53 -7.34 11.00
C HIS A 48 7.98 -6.82 11.01
N VAL A 49 8.14 -5.65 11.65
CA VAL A 49 9.36 -5.29 12.39
C VAL A 49 9.16 -5.74 13.84
N CYS A 50 10.14 -6.48 14.36
CA CYS A 50 10.33 -6.70 15.79
C CYS A 50 11.79 -6.36 16.08
N GLY A 51 12.04 -5.32 16.87
CA GLY A 51 13.40 -5.03 17.32
C GLY A 51 13.61 -3.63 17.84
N LEU A 52 13.08 -3.33 19.03
CA LEU A 52 13.68 -2.45 20.03
C LEU A 52 12.95 -2.67 21.36
N CYS A 53 13.39 -3.67 22.11
CA CYS A 53 13.23 -3.68 23.55
C CYS A 53 14.64 -3.56 24.12
N ALA A 54 14.81 -2.54 24.94
CA ALA A 54 16.03 -2.25 25.67
C ALA A 54 16.45 -3.48 26.48
N TRP A 55 17.76 -3.73 26.46
CA TRP A 55 18.41 -4.70 27.32
C TRP A 55 18.57 -4.07 28.70
N ASP A 56 17.74 -4.45 29.66
CA ASP A 56 18.10 -4.35 31.07
C ASP A 56 18.49 -5.75 31.56
N PHE A 57 19.79 -5.93 31.73
CA PHE A 57 20.38 -7.03 32.47
C PHE A 57 20.15 -6.78 33.96
N ASN A 58 19.41 -7.66 34.65
CA ASN A 58 19.84 -8.08 35.98
C ASN A 58 19.29 -9.46 36.36
N GLY A 59 20.14 -10.21 37.04
CA GLY A 59 20.13 -11.65 37.23
C GLY A 59 18.93 -12.26 37.96
N GLY A 60 18.70 -13.54 37.67
CA GLY A 60 17.80 -14.42 38.41
C GLY A 60 17.79 -15.82 37.82
N GLU A 61 18.71 -16.67 38.28
CA GLU A 61 18.74 -18.11 37.99
C GLU A 61 17.48 -18.82 38.51
N SER A 62 16.90 -19.75 37.74
CA SER A 62 16.39 -21.06 38.21
C SER A 62 15.83 -21.93 37.06
N PRO A 63 15.82 -23.28 37.21
CA PRO A 63 16.02 -24.20 36.09
C PRO A 63 14.72 -24.84 35.54
N LEU A 64 14.74 -25.20 34.26
CA LEU A 64 13.74 -26.08 33.63
C LEU A 64 14.14 -27.56 33.80
N PRO A 65 13.18 -28.48 33.93
CA PRO A 65 13.46 -29.90 34.21
C PRO A 65 13.84 -30.68 32.94
N PRO A 66 14.53 -31.83 33.07
CA PRO A 66 14.95 -32.65 31.94
C PRO A 66 13.83 -33.60 31.52
N ILE A 67 13.58 -33.73 30.21
CA ILE A 67 12.91 -34.90 29.66
C ILE A 67 13.84 -35.56 28.64
N ALA A 68 14.14 -36.81 28.96
CA ALA A 68 15.09 -37.67 28.30
C ALA A 68 14.58 -38.23 26.96
N THR A 69 15.50 -38.22 25.99
CA THR A 69 15.97 -39.37 25.21
C THR A 69 15.00 -40.53 24.92
N ARG A 70 14.70 -40.75 23.63
CA ARG A 70 14.99 -42.00 22.89
C ARG A 70 14.40 -41.93 21.47
N LEU A 71 15.27 -41.88 20.46
CA LEU A 71 15.15 -42.69 19.24
C LEU A 71 16.57 -42.91 18.69
N VAL A 72 17.10 -44.10 18.94
CA VAL A 72 18.28 -44.64 18.25
C VAL A 72 17.75 -45.45 17.07
N GLY A 73 18.23 -45.16 15.86
CA GLY A 73 17.91 -45.95 14.67
C GLY A 73 18.43 -45.39 13.35
N SER A 74 19.62 -45.88 12.96
CA SER A 74 20.22 -45.90 11.61
C SER A 74 21.11 -44.73 11.15
N PRO A 75 22.44 -44.95 11.04
CA PRO A 75 23.38 -44.05 10.40
C PRO A 75 23.55 -44.46 8.93
N ASN A 76 22.98 -43.70 8.00
CA ASN A 76 23.45 -43.47 6.62
C ASN A 76 22.27 -43.04 5.73
N ARG A 77 21.95 -41.74 5.77
CA ARG A 77 21.51 -41.03 4.56
C ARG A 77 22.21 -39.69 4.56
N ARG A 78 23.29 -39.58 3.76
CA ARG A 78 23.71 -38.28 3.24
C ARG A 78 22.53 -37.75 2.43
N ILE A 79 21.76 -36.85 3.01
CA ILE A 79 20.83 -36.02 2.26
C ILE A 79 21.71 -35.01 1.52
N SER A 80 22.09 -35.37 0.30
CA SER A 80 22.63 -34.41 -0.67
C SER A 80 21.52 -33.41 -0.95
N LEU A 81 21.65 -32.18 -0.42
CA LEU A 81 20.84 -31.06 -0.88
C LEU A 81 21.31 -30.73 -2.30
N ALA A 82 20.65 -31.33 -3.29
CA ALA A 82 20.77 -30.88 -4.66
C ALA A 82 20.23 -29.45 -4.72
N VAL A 83 21.14 -28.48 -4.85
CA VAL A 83 20.77 -27.08 -5.07
C VAL A 83 20.45 -26.96 -6.57
N GLY A 84 19.17 -27.12 -6.91
CA GLY A 84 18.67 -26.84 -8.25
C GLY A 84 18.95 -25.40 -8.66
N ARG A 85 19.16 -25.15 -9.95
CA ARG A 85 19.38 -23.80 -10.47
C ARG A 85 18.02 -23.13 -10.60
N ILE A 86 17.69 -22.24 -9.67
CA ILE A 86 16.68 -21.22 -9.99
C ILE A 86 17.28 -20.39 -11.14
N ALA A 87 16.53 -20.12 -12.20
CA ALA A 87 17.01 -19.24 -13.27
C ALA A 87 17.41 -17.89 -12.64
N GLU A 88 18.59 -17.36 -12.95
CA GLU A 88 18.95 -15.97 -12.60
C GLU A 88 18.18 -15.03 -13.51
N PHE A 89 16.86 -14.99 -13.35
CA PHE A 89 16.07 -13.89 -13.86
C PHE A 89 16.13 -12.80 -12.79
N ARG A 90 17.06 -11.86 -12.94
CA ARG A 90 16.88 -10.54 -12.33
C ARG A 90 15.52 -10.04 -12.80
N TRP A 91 14.75 -9.42 -11.90
CA TRP A 91 13.59 -8.63 -12.30
C TRP A 91 14.08 -7.41 -13.09
N ASN A 92 14.56 -7.66 -14.29
CA ASN A 92 14.47 -6.73 -15.39
C ASN A 92 13.10 -7.03 -15.97
N ALA A 93 12.02 -6.57 -15.33
CA ALA A 93 10.91 -6.14 -16.16
C ALA A 93 11.57 -5.18 -17.15
N PRO A 94 11.72 -5.52 -18.44
CA PRO A 94 12.23 -4.56 -19.37
C PRO A 94 11.22 -3.43 -19.23
N CYS A 95 11.71 -2.27 -18.80
CA CYS A 95 10.99 -1.04 -18.98
C CYS A 95 10.88 -0.91 -20.50
N ARG A 96 9.94 -1.62 -21.14
CA ARG A 96 9.49 -1.30 -22.48
C ARG A 96 8.84 0.04 -22.25
N ARG A 97 9.66 1.07 -22.47
CA ARG A 97 9.36 2.49 -22.47
C ARG A 97 8.24 2.72 -23.49
N SER A 98 7.03 2.29 -23.18
CA SER A 98 5.82 2.90 -23.72
C SER A 98 5.57 4.11 -22.85
N ILE A 99 6.45 5.11 -22.98
CA ILE A 99 6.05 6.48 -22.75
C ILE A 99 5.05 6.74 -23.88
N SER A 100 3.79 6.36 -23.67
CA SER A 100 2.70 7.01 -24.37
C SER A 100 2.96 8.49 -24.17
N LYS A 101 3.16 9.24 -25.26
CA LYS A 101 3.52 10.67 -25.27
C LYS A 101 2.67 11.46 -24.27
N PHE A 102 3.08 11.47 -23.00
CA PHE A 102 2.57 12.38 -22.00
C PHE A 102 3.36 13.65 -22.24
N SER A 103 2.60 14.72 -22.48
CA SER A 103 3.05 16.06 -22.80
C SER A 103 4.36 16.42 -22.09
N SER A 104 5.29 17.02 -22.84
CA SER A 104 6.64 17.48 -22.46
C SER A 104 6.66 18.60 -21.41
N SER A 105 5.81 18.50 -20.38
CA SER A 105 5.63 19.48 -19.30
C SER A 105 5.81 18.88 -17.90
N LEU A 106 6.09 17.58 -17.81
CA LEU A 106 6.34 16.88 -16.54
C LEU A 106 7.79 17.11 -16.07
N GLY A 107 8.00 18.25 -15.43
CA GLY A 107 9.20 18.58 -14.69
C GLY A 107 8.84 19.56 -13.58
N PRO A 108 9.62 19.63 -12.50
CA PRO A 108 9.32 20.60 -11.47
C PRO A 108 9.58 21.98 -12.08
N LYS A 109 8.61 22.88 -11.96
CA LYS A 109 8.79 24.26 -12.40
C LYS A 109 9.87 24.88 -11.51
N LEU A 110 11.11 24.95 -12.00
CA LEU A 110 12.25 25.54 -11.28
C LEU A 110 11.83 26.90 -10.70
N GLY A 111 12.02 27.09 -9.39
CA GLY A 111 11.63 28.31 -8.68
C GLY A 111 10.19 28.35 -8.14
N LYS A 112 9.35 27.33 -8.39
CA LYS A 112 8.03 27.20 -7.75
C LYS A 112 8.20 26.74 -6.30
N LYS A 113 7.66 27.52 -5.35
CA LYS A 113 7.59 27.12 -3.94
C LYS A 113 6.40 26.19 -3.72
N TYR A 114 6.66 24.99 -3.20
CA TYR A 114 5.63 24.03 -2.81
C TYR A 114 5.31 24.16 -1.32
N LYS A 115 4.03 23.98 -0.96
CA LYS A 115 3.62 23.90 0.44
C LYS A 115 3.93 22.53 1.03
N ALA A 116 3.79 21.49 0.21
CA ALA A 116 4.01 20.12 0.61
C ALA A 116 4.73 19.33 -0.48
N LEU A 117 5.59 18.43 -0.03
CA LEU A 117 6.26 17.44 -0.84
C LEU A 117 5.87 16.05 -0.35
N VAL A 118 5.39 15.22 -1.26
CA VAL A 118 5.01 13.83 -0.97
C VAL A 118 5.91 12.90 -1.78
N VAL A 119 6.55 11.93 -1.13
CA VAL A 119 7.43 10.95 -1.78
C VAL A 119 6.77 9.58 -1.76
N GLY A 120 6.55 9.00 -2.94
CA GLY A 120 5.90 7.71 -3.14
C GLY A 120 4.43 7.84 -3.56
N ALA A 121 4.03 7.10 -4.58
CA ALA A 121 2.66 7.04 -5.12
C ALA A 121 1.99 5.67 -4.94
N GLY A 122 2.33 4.99 -3.83
CA GLY A 122 1.51 3.91 -3.29
C GLY A 122 0.26 4.42 -2.57
N PRO A 123 -0.57 3.53 -1.99
CA PRO A 123 -1.81 3.90 -1.29
C PRO A 123 -1.61 5.00 -0.23
N ALA A 124 -0.55 4.93 0.57
CA ALA A 124 -0.26 5.97 1.57
C ALA A 124 -0.03 7.35 0.93
N GLY A 125 0.76 7.41 -0.15
CA GLY A 125 1.04 8.66 -0.86
C GLY A 125 -0.19 9.26 -1.52
N ILE A 126 -1.02 8.41 -2.14
CA ILE A 126 -2.32 8.81 -2.71
C ILE A 126 -3.18 9.43 -1.59
N ALA A 127 -3.33 8.75 -0.46
CA ALA A 127 -4.11 9.22 0.69
C ALA A 127 -3.61 10.56 1.24
N VAL A 128 -2.28 10.73 1.36
CA VAL A 128 -1.66 11.98 1.80
C VAL A 128 -1.98 13.12 0.84
N VAL A 129 -1.81 12.93 -0.46
CA VAL A 129 -2.12 13.96 -1.46
C VAL A 129 -3.60 14.34 -1.41
N GLY A 130 -4.50 13.36 -1.32
CA GLY A 130 -5.94 13.61 -1.16
C GLY A 130 -6.28 14.43 0.09
N ASN A 131 -5.66 14.10 1.22
CA ASN A 131 -5.86 14.84 2.48
C ASN A 131 -5.28 16.26 2.41
N LEU A 132 -4.09 16.44 1.84
CA LEU A 132 -3.48 17.76 1.67
C LEU A 132 -4.35 18.68 0.80
N LEU A 133 -4.93 18.15 -0.28
CA LEU A 133 -5.88 18.87 -1.12
C LEU A 133 -7.15 19.25 -0.35
N ALA A 134 -7.72 18.31 0.42
CA ALA A 134 -8.90 18.59 1.27
C ALA A 134 -8.63 19.71 2.29
N HIS A 135 -7.39 19.83 2.78
CA HIS A 135 -6.94 20.88 3.70
C HIS A 135 -6.36 22.12 2.99
N LYS A 136 -6.55 22.26 1.67
CA LYS A 136 -6.11 23.42 0.87
C LYS A 136 -4.59 23.69 0.94
N GLN A 137 -3.80 22.61 1.01
CA GLN A 137 -2.33 22.65 1.08
C GLN A 137 -1.64 22.58 -0.31
N ALA A 138 -2.31 23.03 -1.38
CA ALA A 138 -1.68 23.24 -2.67
C ALA A 138 -0.80 24.51 -2.71
N PRO A 139 0.25 24.58 -3.56
CA PRO A 139 0.69 23.55 -4.50
C PRO A 139 1.48 22.41 -3.84
N ILE A 140 1.26 21.19 -4.33
CA ILE A 140 1.91 19.96 -3.86
C ILE A 140 2.86 19.47 -4.95
N LEU A 141 4.10 19.13 -4.57
CA LEU A 141 4.97 18.32 -5.40
C LEU A 141 4.85 16.86 -4.96
N TRP A 142 4.44 16.00 -5.87
CA TRP A 142 4.35 14.56 -5.63
C TRP A 142 5.42 13.87 -6.46
N VAL A 143 6.29 13.09 -5.82
CA VAL A 143 7.43 12.42 -6.45
C VAL A 143 7.24 10.92 -6.40
N ASP A 144 7.31 10.24 -7.55
CA ASP A 144 7.30 8.79 -7.63
C ASP A 144 7.93 8.32 -8.94
N HIS A 145 8.55 7.15 -8.93
CA HIS A 145 9.21 6.59 -10.10
C HIS A 145 8.23 6.05 -11.17
N LYS A 146 6.95 5.79 -10.85
CA LYS A 146 5.98 5.17 -11.78
C LYS A 146 4.57 5.78 -11.77
N PHE A 147 4.09 6.36 -10.67
CA PHE A 147 2.71 6.83 -10.49
C PHE A 147 1.65 5.78 -10.87
N SER A 148 1.89 4.53 -10.49
CA SER A 148 1.05 3.39 -10.90
C SER A 148 0.46 2.62 -9.71
N GLY A 149 0.31 3.25 -8.53
CA GLY A 149 -0.22 2.60 -7.33
C GLY A 149 0.82 1.84 -6.50
N GLY A 150 2.12 2.06 -6.76
CA GLY A 150 3.23 1.48 -6.01
C GLY A 150 3.30 -0.06 -6.08
N ARG A 151 3.92 -0.68 -5.05
CA ARG A 151 4.10 -2.14 -4.96
C ARG A 151 2.79 -2.93 -5.00
N LEU A 152 1.68 -2.32 -4.53
CA LEU A 152 0.34 -2.91 -4.57
C LEU A 152 -0.04 -3.34 -6.00
N ASN A 153 0.17 -2.45 -6.98
CA ASN A 153 -0.08 -2.74 -8.38
C ASN A 153 1.05 -3.53 -9.04
N GLU A 154 2.31 -3.26 -8.68
CA GLU A 154 3.44 -3.89 -9.36
C GLU A 154 3.56 -5.39 -9.07
N TYR A 155 3.36 -5.79 -7.82
CA TYR A 155 3.68 -7.15 -7.37
C TYR A 155 2.47 -7.97 -6.94
N TYR A 156 1.40 -7.32 -6.46
CA TYR A 156 0.38 -8.02 -5.69
C TYR A 156 -0.96 -8.23 -6.42
N ARG A 157 -1.09 -7.93 -7.71
CA ARG A 157 -2.39 -8.07 -8.43
C ARG A 157 -3.00 -9.49 -8.37
N GLU A 158 -2.17 -10.52 -8.34
CA GLU A 158 -2.60 -11.94 -8.26
C GLU A 158 -2.85 -12.41 -6.82
N VAL A 159 -2.65 -11.53 -5.82
CA VAL A 159 -2.81 -11.88 -4.41
C VAL A 159 -4.28 -11.69 -4.00
N PRO A 160 -4.94 -12.70 -3.40
CA PRO A 160 -6.22 -12.49 -2.74
C PRO A 160 -6.02 -11.60 -1.52
N SER A 161 -6.81 -10.54 -1.40
CA SER A 161 -6.72 -9.61 -0.29
C SER A 161 -7.21 -10.25 1.01
N ASN A 162 -6.69 -9.76 2.13
CA ASN A 162 -7.24 -10.02 3.46
C ASN A 162 -8.16 -8.89 3.95
N THR A 163 -8.46 -7.92 3.09
CA THR A 163 -9.23 -6.71 3.39
C THR A 163 -10.61 -6.81 2.76
N LYS A 164 -11.65 -6.55 3.56
CA LYS A 164 -13.03 -6.49 3.06
C LYS A 164 -13.21 -5.39 2.03
N VAL A 165 -13.98 -5.65 0.98
CA VAL A 165 -14.24 -4.73 -0.13
C VAL A 165 -14.68 -3.34 0.35
N LYS A 166 -15.56 -3.29 1.36
CA LYS A 166 -16.04 -2.01 1.93
C LYS A 166 -14.92 -1.07 2.38
N ARG A 167 -13.78 -1.60 2.82
CA ARG A 167 -12.64 -0.77 3.25
C ARG A 167 -11.96 -0.07 2.06
N PHE A 168 -11.95 -0.68 0.88
CA PHE A 168 -11.49 -0.03 -0.35
C PHE A 168 -12.47 1.03 -0.86
N VAL A 169 -13.78 0.77 -0.73
CA VAL A 169 -14.82 1.78 -1.02
C VAL A 169 -14.69 2.97 -0.08
N MET A 170 -14.57 2.73 1.24
CA MET A 170 -14.33 3.77 2.24
C MET A 170 -13.06 4.59 1.94
N TYR A 171 -11.99 3.95 1.48
CA TYR A 171 -10.77 4.65 1.08
C TYR A 171 -11.03 5.68 -0.03
N ALA A 172 -11.79 5.32 -1.06
CA ALA A 172 -12.15 6.22 -2.16
C ALA A 172 -13.14 7.33 -1.75
N GLU A 173 -13.94 7.10 -0.71
CA GLU A 173 -14.93 8.05 -0.20
C GLU A 173 -14.37 8.98 0.89
N GLY A 174 -13.21 8.64 1.46
CA GLY A 174 -12.68 9.26 2.67
C GLY A 174 -12.35 10.75 2.58
N VAL A 175 -12.09 11.29 1.38
CA VAL A 175 -11.81 12.72 1.17
C VAL A 175 -12.55 13.27 -0.05
N GLU A 176 -12.90 14.57 -0.01
CA GLU A 176 -13.60 15.24 -1.11
C GLU A 176 -12.89 15.12 -2.47
N PRO A 177 -11.55 15.29 -2.58
CA PRO A 177 -10.87 15.17 -3.87
C PRO A 177 -11.05 13.80 -4.53
N PHE A 178 -11.11 12.73 -3.75
CA PHE A 178 -11.31 11.38 -4.28
C PHE A 178 -12.75 11.15 -4.75
N ARG A 179 -13.73 11.62 -3.96
CA ARG A 179 -15.14 11.58 -4.36
C ARG A 179 -15.37 12.34 -5.66
N THR A 180 -14.81 13.55 -5.79
CA THR A 180 -14.89 14.34 -7.02
C THR A 180 -14.22 13.64 -8.21
N ILE A 181 -13.10 12.94 -8.02
CA ILE A 181 -12.48 12.13 -9.08
C ILE A 181 -13.41 10.97 -9.48
N ALA A 182 -13.94 10.23 -8.50
CA ALA A 182 -14.80 9.09 -8.74
C ALA A 182 -16.14 9.46 -9.39
N GLU A 183 -16.71 10.62 -9.06
CA GLU A 183 -17.94 11.15 -9.64
C GLU A 183 -17.76 11.56 -11.10
N ARG A 184 -16.60 12.14 -11.45
CA ARG A 184 -16.30 12.63 -12.80
C ARG A 184 -15.74 11.56 -13.74
N ALA A 185 -15.22 10.47 -13.19
CA ALA A 185 -14.70 9.37 -13.99
C ALA A 185 -15.82 8.71 -14.81
N GLU A 186 -15.53 8.41 -16.07
CA GLU A 186 -16.44 7.64 -16.94
C GLU A 186 -16.79 6.29 -16.28
N LYS A 187 -18.03 5.84 -16.45
CA LYS A 187 -18.52 4.60 -15.85
C LYS A 187 -18.72 3.53 -16.94
N PRO A 188 -18.42 2.25 -16.67
CA PRO A 188 -17.90 1.71 -15.41
C PRO A 188 -16.42 2.08 -15.18
N ASN A 189 -16.05 2.26 -13.91
CA ASN A 189 -14.67 2.48 -13.48
C ASN A 189 -14.32 1.62 -12.26
N ALA A 190 -13.05 1.68 -11.83
CA ALA A 190 -12.55 0.89 -10.72
C ALA A 190 -13.35 1.07 -9.42
N PHE A 191 -13.87 2.28 -9.16
CA PHE A 191 -14.68 2.53 -7.98
C PHE A 191 -16.10 1.97 -8.10
N THR A 192 -16.77 2.13 -9.25
CA THR A 192 -18.10 1.52 -9.44
C THR A 192 -18.02 0.00 -9.40
N HIS A 193 -16.96 -0.59 -9.98
CA HIS A 193 -16.71 -2.03 -9.90
C HIS A 193 -16.56 -2.52 -8.45
N LEU A 194 -15.75 -1.84 -7.63
CA LEU A 194 -15.63 -2.16 -6.19
C LEU A 194 -16.97 -2.06 -5.43
N LYS A 195 -17.90 -1.19 -5.85
CA LYS A 195 -19.23 -1.08 -5.25
C LYS A 195 -20.17 -2.23 -5.62
N GLU A 196 -19.92 -2.89 -6.76
CA GLU A 196 -20.73 -4.02 -7.23
C GLU A 196 -20.31 -5.35 -6.59
N LEU A 197 -19.09 -5.44 -6.06
CA LEU A 197 -18.62 -6.60 -5.30
C LEU A 197 -19.31 -6.71 -3.93
N ASP A 198 -19.30 -7.91 -3.34
CA ASP A 198 -19.79 -8.13 -1.98
C ASP A 198 -18.95 -7.32 -0.98
N GLN A 199 -19.60 -6.39 -0.28
CA GLN A 199 -18.96 -5.46 0.63
C GLN A 199 -18.40 -6.12 1.90
N GLU A 200 -18.93 -7.28 2.28
CA GLU A 200 -18.46 -8.05 3.45
C GLU A 200 -17.45 -9.15 3.09
N ASP A 201 -17.23 -9.41 1.80
CA ASP A 201 -16.21 -10.34 1.33
C ASP A 201 -14.88 -9.61 1.03
N THR A 202 -13.84 -10.40 0.78
CA THR A 202 -12.55 -9.96 0.24
C THR A 202 -12.54 -9.98 -1.28
N CYS A 203 -11.56 -9.32 -1.90
CA CYS A 203 -11.36 -9.34 -3.36
C CYS A 203 -9.88 -9.58 -3.70
N HIS A 204 -9.55 -9.74 -4.98
CA HIS A 204 -8.14 -9.69 -5.38
C HIS A 204 -7.58 -8.28 -5.22
N ILE A 205 -6.30 -8.17 -4.89
CA ILE A 205 -5.61 -6.88 -4.78
C ILE A 205 -5.59 -6.10 -6.11
N ALA A 206 -5.77 -6.79 -7.24
CA ALA A 206 -6.00 -6.15 -8.54
C ALA A 206 -7.07 -5.04 -8.50
N GLU A 207 -8.18 -5.25 -7.79
CA GLU A 207 -9.29 -4.29 -7.72
C GLU A 207 -8.88 -3.01 -6.98
N ALA A 208 -8.17 -3.17 -5.86
CA ALA A 208 -7.63 -2.04 -5.10
C ALA A 208 -6.51 -1.32 -5.87
N ALA A 209 -5.71 -2.05 -6.65
CA ALA A 209 -4.69 -1.48 -7.51
C ALA A 209 -5.31 -0.60 -8.61
N ASP A 210 -6.39 -1.05 -9.25
CA ASP A 210 -7.10 -0.26 -10.26
C ASP A 210 -7.72 1.01 -9.69
N LEU A 211 -8.27 0.93 -8.47
CA LEU A 211 -8.71 2.13 -7.74
C LEU A 211 -7.55 3.11 -7.50
N CYS A 212 -6.39 2.62 -7.05
CA CYS A 212 -5.22 3.45 -6.81
C CYS A 212 -4.71 4.13 -8.10
N ILE A 213 -4.71 3.42 -9.23
CA ILE A 213 -4.35 3.97 -10.53
C ILE A 213 -5.34 5.06 -10.95
N MET A 214 -6.64 4.80 -10.81
CA MET A 214 -7.70 5.76 -11.14
C MET A 214 -7.56 7.05 -10.34
N LEU A 215 -7.40 6.95 -9.02
CA LEU A 215 -7.22 8.11 -8.14
C LEU A 215 -5.91 8.86 -8.45
N THR A 216 -4.81 8.12 -8.66
CA THR A 216 -3.53 8.72 -9.06
C THR A 216 -3.67 9.53 -10.34
N LYS A 217 -4.36 9.02 -11.36
CA LYS A 217 -4.60 9.76 -12.61
C LYS A 217 -5.38 11.06 -12.37
N GLY A 218 -6.42 11.02 -11.54
CA GLY A 218 -7.26 12.18 -11.24
C GLY A 218 -6.60 13.26 -10.38
N LEU A 219 -5.53 12.94 -9.64
CA LEU A 219 -4.73 13.91 -8.88
C LEU A 219 -3.67 14.54 -9.79
N ASP A 220 -3.93 15.73 -10.31
CA ASP A 220 -3.13 16.37 -11.36
C ASP A 220 -2.96 17.89 -11.15
N GLU A 221 -2.29 18.55 -12.10
CA GLU A 221 -1.98 19.99 -12.04
C GLU A 221 -3.24 20.86 -11.94
N SER A 222 -4.38 20.40 -12.49
CA SER A 222 -5.66 21.13 -12.39
C SER A 222 -6.15 21.29 -10.95
N LYS A 223 -5.63 20.45 -10.04
CA LYS A 223 -5.92 20.47 -8.59
C LYS A 223 -4.73 21.01 -7.78
N GLY A 224 -3.67 21.47 -8.44
CA GLY A 224 -2.45 21.96 -7.79
C GLY A 224 -1.48 20.86 -7.36
N VAL A 225 -1.53 19.69 -8.01
CA VAL A 225 -0.58 18.58 -7.79
C VAL A 225 0.34 18.47 -8.99
N ASP A 226 1.61 18.84 -8.81
CA ASP A 226 2.65 18.66 -9.81
C ASP A 226 3.30 17.29 -9.58
N LYS A 227 3.34 16.43 -10.61
CA LYS A 227 3.95 15.11 -10.54
C LYS A 227 5.37 15.15 -11.08
N GLN A 228 6.31 14.65 -10.29
CA GLN A 228 7.70 14.49 -10.70
C GLN A 228 8.08 13.02 -10.73
N PHE A 229 8.50 12.56 -11.91
CA PHE A 229 9.09 11.24 -12.07
C PHE A 229 10.54 11.25 -11.56
N GLY A 230 10.86 10.32 -10.69
CA GLY A 230 12.21 10.19 -10.14
C GLY A 230 12.24 9.44 -8.82
N SER A 231 13.45 9.28 -8.29
CA SER A 231 13.71 8.72 -6.97
C SER A 231 14.30 9.79 -6.09
N VAL A 232 13.85 9.88 -4.85
CA VAL A 232 14.43 10.82 -3.88
C VAL A 232 15.65 10.16 -3.24
N SER A 233 16.82 10.77 -3.39
CA SER A 233 18.10 10.24 -2.90
C SER A 233 18.52 10.82 -1.55
N SER A 234 18.10 12.06 -1.25
CA SER A 234 18.39 12.75 0.00
C SER A 234 17.21 13.62 0.45
N ALA A 235 17.18 13.93 1.74
CA ALA A 235 16.28 14.91 2.33
C ALA A 235 16.97 15.57 3.52
N ASP A 236 17.15 16.89 3.44
CA ASP A 236 17.86 17.69 4.42
C ASP A 236 16.96 18.80 4.95
N TRP A 237 17.03 19.02 6.27
CA TRP A 237 16.38 20.17 6.89
C TRP A 237 17.33 21.38 6.82
N SER A 238 16.90 22.45 6.17
CA SER A 238 17.72 23.65 5.98
C SER A 238 17.60 24.63 7.15
N ASP A 239 18.62 25.49 7.29
CA ASP A 239 18.63 26.61 8.25
C ASP A 239 17.51 27.65 7.99
N SER A 240 16.89 27.61 6.80
CA SER A 240 15.73 28.42 6.44
C SER A 240 14.39 27.82 6.90
N ASN A 241 14.40 26.81 7.77
CA ASN A 241 13.22 26.08 8.27
C ASN A 241 12.40 25.42 7.14
N GLN A 242 13.07 24.81 6.18
CA GLN A 242 12.43 24.11 5.07
C GLN A 242 13.10 22.75 4.84
N TRP A 243 12.33 21.80 4.33
CA TRP A 243 12.89 20.58 3.77
C TRP A 243 13.44 20.88 2.39
N THR A 244 14.62 20.36 2.07
CA THR A 244 15.15 20.27 0.71
C THR A 244 15.39 18.81 0.38
N ILE A 245 14.95 18.37 -0.79
CA ILE A 245 15.21 17.01 -1.27
C ILE A 245 15.96 17.06 -2.58
N ASP A 246 16.75 16.01 -2.85
CA ASP A 246 17.30 15.76 -4.18
C ASP A 246 16.53 14.65 -4.87
N ILE A 247 16.12 14.93 -6.10
CA ILE A 247 15.41 13.98 -6.96
C ILE A 247 16.35 13.54 -8.07
N ASP A 248 16.71 12.27 -8.05
CA ASP A 248 17.44 11.63 -9.13
C ASP A 248 16.48 11.46 -10.33
N PRO A 249 16.80 12.04 -11.50
CA PRO A 249 15.99 11.89 -12.70
C PRO A 249 15.97 10.42 -13.16
N LEU A 250 14.87 10.01 -13.80
CA LEU A 250 14.76 8.66 -14.38
C LEU A 250 15.63 8.45 -15.63
N ASP A 251 16.09 9.54 -16.24
CA ASP A 251 16.89 9.49 -17.46
C ASP A 251 18.37 9.58 -17.10
N GLU A 252 19.13 8.53 -17.42
CA GLU A 252 20.56 8.43 -17.09
C GLU A 252 21.41 9.51 -17.79
N ASP A 253 20.87 10.14 -18.84
CA ASP A 253 21.51 11.23 -19.59
C ASP A 253 21.40 12.61 -18.89
N VAL A 254 20.55 12.73 -17.85
CA VAL A 254 20.45 13.95 -17.04
C VAL A 254 21.27 13.75 -15.76
N SER A 255 22.49 14.28 -15.74
CA SER A 255 23.50 13.94 -14.74
C SER A 255 23.41 14.67 -13.40
N VAL A 256 22.40 15.52 -13.18
CA VAL A 256 22.31 16.34 -11.96
C VAL A 256 20.96 16.14 -11.29
N PRO A 257 20.94 15.73 -10.00
CA PRO A 257 19.73 15.69 -9.19
C PRO A 257 19.05 17.06 -9.16
N VAL A 258 17.72 17.06 -9.15
CA VAL A 258 16.95 18.29 -9.02
C VAL A 258 16.62 18.54 -7.56
N SER A 259 17.21 19.59 -6.98
CA SER A 259 16.95 19.99 -5.60
C SER A 259 15.70 20.85 -5.49
N ILE A 260 14.80 20.51 -4.57
CA ILE A 260 13.53 21.23 -4.37
C ILE A 260 13.24 21.40 -2.89
N SER A 261 12.78 22.60 -2.51
CA SER A 261 12.42 22.92 -1.13
C SER A 261 10.91 23.02 -0.89
N SER A 262 10.47 22.64 0.30
CA SER A 262 9.07 22.65 0.75
C SER A 262 8.97 22.89 2.26
N ASP A 263 7.86 23.47 2.71
CA ASP A 263 7.58 23.69 4.13
C ASP A 263 7.21 22.37 4.84
N LEU A 264 6.66 21.40 4.10
CA LEU A 264 6.30 20.06 4.58
C LEU A 264 6.87 18.97 3.67
N LEU A 265 7.41 17.91 4.27
CA LEU A 265 7.83 16.67 3.62
C LEU A 265 7.08 15.48 4.22
N VAL A 266 6.46 14.65 3.38
CA VAL A 266 5.80 13.41 3.79
C VAL A 266 6.38 12.23 3.02
N LEU A 267 7.02 11.31 3.73
CA LEU A 267 7.65 10.12 3.16
C LEU A 267 6.66 8.95 3.18
N CYS A 268 6.17 8.59 2.01
CA CYS A 268 5.26 7.45 1.76
C CYS A 268 5.99 6.34 0.98
N THR A 269 7.25 6.08 1.34
CA THR A 269 8.17 5.18 0.63
C THR A 269 8.01 3.69 1.00
N GLY A 270 7.17 3.38 1.98
CA GLY A 270 7.00 2.03 2.50
C GLY A 270 8.18 1.61 3.37
N SER A 271 8.59 0.34 3.28
CA SER A 271 9.72 -0.21 4.04
C SER A 271 10.47 -1.25 3.23
N ASN A 272 11.69 -1.55 3.66
CA ASN A 272 12.54 -2.55 3.04
C ASN A 272 12.48 -3.88 3.82
N PRO A 273 12.53 -5.04 3.13
CA PRO A 273 12.55 -6.33 3.80
C PRO A 273 13.75 -6.48 4.73
N ILE A 274 13.50 -6.97 5.95
CA ILE A 274 14.58 -7.35 6.88
C ILE A 274 15.27 -8.59 6.32
N SER A 275 16.56 -8.46 6.00
CA SER A 275 17.38 -9.58 5.53
C SER A 275 18.44 -9.91 6.57
N THR A 276 18.14 -10.84 7.46
CA THR A 276 19.15 -11.43 8.36
C THR A 276 19.80 -12.62 7.65
N PRO A 277 21.14 -12.71 7.59
CA PRO A 277 21.81 -13.88 7.06
C PRO A 277 21.39 -15.13 7.83
N LEU A 278 21.01 -16.18 7.09
CA LEU A 278 20.80 -17.49 7.70
C LEU A 278 22.16 -18.09 8.08
N PRO A 279 22.24 -18.95 9.12
CA PRO A 279 23.48 -19.61 9.54
C PRO A 279 23.93 -20.71 8.55
N ILE A 280 23.65 -20.53 7.27
CA ILE A 280 23.96 -21.43 6.15
C ILE A 280 24.25 -20.58 4.91
N THR A 281 25.21 -21.02 4.10
CA THR A 281 25.61 -20.37 2.85
C THR A 281 25.17 -21.19 1.63
N GLY A 282 25.26 -20.62 0.43
CA GLY A 282 24.94 -21.32 -0.81
C GLY A 282 23.44 -21.46 -1.11
N LEU A 283 22.57 -20.82 -0.33
CA LEU A 283 21.16 -20.72 -0.65
C LEU A 283 20.89 -19.60 -1.65
N LYS A 284 20.07 -19.90 -2.65
CA LYS A 284 19.50 -18.86 -3.50
C LYS A 284 18.22 -18.32 -2.87
N LYS A 285 18.20 -17.01 -2.60
CA LYS A 285 17.05 -16.33 -2.02
C LYS A 285 15.98 -16.12 -3.11
N LEU A 286 14.76 -16.53 -2.80
CA LEU A 286 13.56 -16.17 -3.54
C LEU A 286 12.87 -15.06 -2.74
N GLU A 287 12.83 -13.85 -3.30
CA GLU A 287 12.19 -12.71 -2.64
C GLU A 287 10.67 -12.91 -2.54
N LEU A 288 10.07 -12.31 -1.51
CA LEU A 288 8.66 -12.49 -1.19
C LEU A 288 7.73 -11.98 -2.30
N ASP A 289 8.02 -10.82 -2.89
CA ASP A 289 7.23 -10.22 -3.97
C ASP A 289 7.09 -11.19 -5.17
N PRO A 290 8.19 -11.72 -5.75
CA PRO A 290 8.13 -12.81 -6.72
C PRO A 290 7.34 -14.04 -6.26
N ALA A 291 7.47 -14.42 -4.99
CA ALA A 291 6.83 -15.62 -4.44
C ALA A 291 5.31 -15.48 -4.25
N LEU A 292 4.81 -14.26 -4.12
CA LEU A 292 3.38 -13.98 -4.02
C LEU A 292 2.67 -13.96 -5.38
N LYS A 293 3.41 -14.07 -6.49
CA LYS A 293 2.88 -14.00 -7.86
C LYS A 293 2.95 -15.38 -8.54
N PRO A 294 1.86 -16.17 -8.54
CA PRO A 294 1.83 -17.52 -9.13
C PRO A 294 2.35 -17.59 -10.56
N SER A 295 1.93 -16.65 -11.42
CA SER A 295 2.35 -16.62 -12.83
C SER A 295 3.87 -16.47 -12.99
N HIS A 296 4.50 -15.73 -12.08
CA HIS A 296 5.93 -15.49 -12.09
C HIS A 296 6.71 -16.63 -11.43
N LEU A 297 6.24 -17.15 -10.29
CA LEU A 297 6.80 -18.36 -9.67
C LEU A 297 6.92 -19.51 -10.66
N LYS A 298 5.85 -19.73 -11.46
CA LYS A 298 5.82 -20.76 -12.50
C LYS A 298 6.97 -20.62 -13.51
N GLN A 299 7.39 -19.39 -13.82
CA GLN A 299 8.44 -19.09 -14.79
C GLN A 299 9.84 -19.18 -14.19
N VAL A 300 9.99 -18.79 -12.92
CA VAL A 300 11.31 -18.70 -12.26
C VAL A 300 11.77 -20.05 -11.73
N LEU A 301 10.84 -20.93 -11.36
CA LEU A 301 11.14 -22.29 -10.92
C LEU A 301 11.13 -23.24 -12.12
N SER A 302 12.20 -24.03 -12.28
CA SER A 302 12.27 -25.05 -13.33
C SER A 302 11.31 -26.22 -13.01
N PRO A 303 10.46 -26.66 -13.95
CA PRO A 303 9.57 -27.80 -13.75
C PRO A 303 10.30 -29.15 -13.78
N ASP A 304 11.47 -29.20 -14.42
CA ASP A 304 12.20 -30.44 -14.71
C ASP A 304 13.32 -30.74 -13.70
N GLU A 305 13.60 -29.80 -12.78
CA GLU A 305 14.65 -29.95 -11.77
C GLU A 305 14.09 -30.35 -10.39
N GLU A 306 14.84 -31.20 -9.68
CA GLU A 306 14.59 -31.47 -8.27
C GLU A 306 14.93 -30.22 -7.44
N LEU A 307 13.90 -29.44 -7.13
CA LEU A 307 14.02 -28.20 -6.38
C LEU A 307 13.39 -28.37 -4.99
N THR A 308 14.09 -27.95 -3.94
CA THR A 308 13.52 -27.79 -2.60
C THR A 308 13.46 -26.31 -2.22
N VAL A 309 12.25 -25.81 -1.95
CA VAL A 309 12.03 -24.45 -1.47
C VAL A 309 11.72 -24.46 0.03
N ALA A 310 12.51 -23.70 0.79
CA ALA A 310 12.28 -23.46 2.21
C ALA A 310 11.47 -22.17 2.41
N VAL A 311 10.32 -22.27 3.06
CA VAL A 311 9.49 -21.11 3.44
C VAL A 311 9.63 -20.89 4.94
N ILE A 312 10.06 -19.68 5.33
CA ILE A 312 10.25 -19.29 6.73
C ILE A 312 9.18 -18.27 7.10
N GLY A 313 8.34 -18.60 8.09
CA GLY A 313 7.24 -17.75 8.55
C GLY A 313 5.90 -18.47 8.53
N ALA A 314 4.90 -17.92 9.23
CA ALA A 314 3.57 -18.52 9.36
C ALA A 314 2.43 -17.49 9.34
N SER A 315 2.71 -16.27 8.90
CA SER A 315 1.71 -15.23 8.66
C SER A 315 1.04 -15.42 7.30
N HIS A 316 0.05 -14.58 7.01
CA HIS A 316 -0.73 -14.57 5.77
C HIS A 316 0.13 -14.72 4.49
N SER A 317 1.17 -13.89 4.32
CA SER A 317 2.05 -13.96 3.14
C SER A 317 2.78 -15.30 3.02
N ALA A 318 3.24 -15.88 4.14
CA ALA A 318 3.91 -17.18 4.11
C ALA A 318 2.96 -18.31 3.69
N ILE A 319 1.71 -18.28 4.14
CA ILE A 319 0.71 -19.29 3.76
C ILE A 319 0.28 -19.13 2.30
N LEU A 320 0.18 -17.90 1.79
CA LEU A 320 -0.03 -17.66 0.35
C LEU A 320 1.11 -18.23 -0.49
N VAL A 321 2.37 -18.00 -0.10
CA VAL A 321 3.53 -18.58 -0.79
C VAL A 321 3.48 -20.12 -0.74
N LEU A 322 3.15 -20.72 0.41
CA LEU A 322 2.99 -22.17 0.51
C LEU A 322 1.89 -22.70 -0.40
N ARG A 323 0.73 -22.02 -0.47
CA ARG A 323 -0.37 -22.35 -1.38
C ARG A 323 0.09 -22.30 -2.84
N ASN A 324 0.80 -21.24 -3.23
CA ASN A 324 1.34 -21.08 -4.58
C ASN A 324 2.32 -22.20 -4.94
N LEU A 325 3.28 -22.48 -4.06
CA LEU A 325 4.27 -23.55 -4.27
C LEU A 325 3.61 -24.93 -4.30
N TYR A 326 2.63 -25.19 -3.43
CA TYR A 326 1.89 -26.44 -3.40
C TYR A 326 1.10 -26.66 -4.71
N ASN A 327 0.45 -25.61 -5.21
CA ASN A 327 -0.27 -25.68 -6.48
C ASN A 327 0.67 -26.01 -7.64
N LEU A 328 1.88 -25.42 -7.68
CA LEU A 328 2.89 -25.77 -8.67
C LEU A 328 3.37 -27.22 -8.51
N ALA A 329 3.71 -27.63 -7.29
CA ALA A 329 4.17 -28.98 -6.99
C ALA A 329 3.15 -30.06 -7.36
N SER A 330 1.86 -29.73 -7.23
CA SER A 330 0.74 -30.63 -7.54
C SER A 330 0.30 -30.57 -9.01
N SER A 331 0.93 -29.73 -9.83
CA SER A 331 0.58 -29.56 -11.25
C SER A 331 1.82 -29.54 -12.15
N THR A 332 2.43 -28.37 -12.36
CA THR A 332 3.45 -28.17 -13.39
C THR A 332 4.87 -28.49 -12.95
N HIS A 333 5.11 -28.64 -11.64
CA HIS A 333 6.45 -28.82 -11.06
C HIS A 333 6.49 -30.05 -10.14
N PRO A 334 6.27 -31.28 -10.65
CA PRO A 334 6.10 -32.48 -9.81
C PRO A 334 7.32 -32.84 -8.95
N GLN A 335 8.50 -32.34 -9.31
CA GLN A 335 9.74 -32.52 -8.56
C GLN A 335 9.96 -31.47 -7.45
N LEU A 336 9.12 -30.42 -7.39
CA LEU A 336 9.19 -29.39 -6.37
C LEU A 336 8.85 -29.97 -4.98
N ARG A 337 9.74 -29.75 -4.03
CA ARG A 337 9.57 -30.08 -2.61
C ARG A 337 9.53 -28.81 -1.78
N ILE A 338 8.71 -28.82 -0.74
CA ILE A 338 8.49 -27.65 0.11
C ILE A 338 8.89 -28.02 1.55
N ARG A 339 9.68 -27.16 2.19
CA ARG A 339 10.04 -27.26 3.61
C ARG A 339 9.53 -26.02 4.32
N TRP A 340 8.59 -26.19 5.24
CA TRP A 340 8.01 -25.08 6.00
C TRP A 340 8.62 -24.99 7.39
N PHE A 341 9.16 -23.82 7.73
CA PHE A 341 9.75 -23.52 9.02
C PHE A 341 8.94 -22.42 9.71
N THR A 342 8.37 -22.74 10.87
CA THR A 342 7.62 -21.79 11.70
C THR A 342 8.09 -21.84 13.15
N ARG A 343 8.01 -20.71 13.84
CA ARG A 343 8.27 -20.60 15.29
C ARG A 343 7.08 -20.99 16.14
N HIS A 344 5.87 -20.89 15.59
CA HIS A 344 4.61 -21.09 16.32
C HIS A 344 3.57 -21.80 15.44
N PRO A 345 2.54 -22.44 16.05
CA PRO A 345 1.37 -22.92 15.31
C PRO A 345 0.67 -21.80 14.53
N LEU A 346 -0.15 -22.19 13.55
CA LEU A 346 -1.01 -21.25 12.83
C LEU A 346 -1.94 -20.52 13.80
N ARG A 347 -2.17 -19.25 13.49
CA ARG A 347 -3.06 -18.36 14.21
C ARG A 347 -4.05 -17.80 13.22
N TYR A 348 -5.29 -17.61 13.65
CA TYR A 348 -6.35 -17.05 12.83
C TYR A 348 -6.71 -15.68 13.37
N ALA A 349 -7.08 -14.76 12.47
CA ALA A 349 -7.63 -13.48 12.87
C ALA A 349 -9.08 -13.70 13.31
N GLU A 350 -9.45 -13.11 14.45
CA GLU A 350 -10.80 -13.23 15.00
C GLU A 350 -11.40 -11.83 15.10
N GLU A 351 -12.51 -11.59 14.41
CA GLU A 351 -13.25 -10.33 14.55
C GLU A 351 -13.82 -10.23 15.97
N ARG A 352 -13.62 -9.08 16.60
CA ARG A 352 -14.13 -8.70 17.91
C ARG A 352 -14.90 -7.38 17.76
N ASP A 353 -15.58 -6.95 18.82
CA ASP A 353 -16.35 -5.70 18.80
C ASP A 353 -15.41 -4.49 18.62
N GLY A 354 -15.34 -3.98 17.39
CA GLY A 354 -14.52 -2.82 17.00
C GLY A 354 -13.03 -3.09 16.76
N TRP A 355 -12.54 -4.34 16.85
CA TRP A 355 -11.12 -4.66 16.60
C TRP A 355 -10.93 -6.10 16.14
N ILE A 356 -9.72 -6.44 15.67
CA ILE A 356 -9.40 -7.80 15.20
C ILE A 356 -8.31 -8.39 16.10
N LEU A 357 -8.61 -9.51 16.76
CA LEU A 357 -7.60 -10.25 17.49
C LEU A 357 -6.62 -10.86 16.49
N ARG A 358 -5.32 -10.65 16.74
CA ARG A 358 -4.22 -11.08 15.87
C ARG A 358 -4.32 -10.47 14.47
N ASP A 359 -4.77 -9.23 14.37
CA ASP A 359 -4.93 -8.51 13.10
C ASP A 359 -3.73 -8.65 12.14
N ASN A 360 -2.52 -8.52 12.67
CA ASN A 360 -1.26 -8.57 11.91
C ASN A 360 -0.60 -9.96 11.85
N THR A 361 -1.06 -10.93 12.64
CA THR A 361 -0.40 -12.25 12.79
C THR A 361 -1.29 -13.44 12.45
N GLY A 362 -2.60 -13.22 12.35
CA GLY A 362 -3.60 -14.23 12.06
C GLY A 362 -3.89 -14.34 10.57
N LEU A 363 -4.23 -15.56 10.14
CA LEU A 363 -4.73 -15.84 8.80
C LEU A 363 -6.13 -15.22 8.62
N LYS A 364 -6.40 -14.75 7.40
CA LYS A 364 -7.62 -14.05 6.97
C LYS A 364 -7.97 -14.44 5.54
N GLY A 365 -9.22 -14.25 5.15
CA GLY A 365 -9.72 -14.50 3.79
C GLY A 365 -9.45 -15.93 3.34
N ASP A 366 -9.09 -16.06 2.06
CA ASP A 366 -8.82 -17.31 1.35
C ASP A 366 -7.86 -18.31 2.02
N VAL A 367 -6.93 -17.84 2.86
CA VAL A 367 -5.96 -18.72 3.52
C VAL A 367 -6.34 -19.07 4.96
N ALA A 368 -7.49 -18.59 5.43
CA ALA A 368 -8.05 -18.92 6.74
C ALA A 368 -9.05 -20.09 6.72
N VAL A 369 -9.39 -20.60 5.53
CA VAL A 369 -10.41 -21.63 5.29
C VAL A 369 -9.84 -22.95 4.80
#